data_AF-A0A7R7VTD5-F1
#
_entry.id   AF-A0A7R7VTD5-F1
#
_cell.length_a   1.000
_cell.length_b   1.000
_cell.length_c   1.000
_cell.angle_alpha   90.00
_cell.angle_beta   90.00
_cell.angle_gamma   90.00
#
_symmetry.space_group_name_H-M   'P 1'
#
loop_
_entity.id
_entity.type
_entity.pdbx_description
1 polymer ?
#
loop_
_entity_poly.entity_id
_entity_poly.type
_entity_poly.pdbx_seq_one_letter_code
_entity_poly.pdbx_strand_id
1 'polypeptide(L)'
;MFGPVLESYLKRITAGAYAPPLHRTPVFAAALADMKHASSIAASHGTHLLTVELALGRLNSAREFAGEYLDSAAVYGTARVEVGLAFWSENSRQG
;
A
#
# COMPACT_ATOMS: atom_id res chain seq x y z
N MET A 1 -22.15 8.15 4.22
CA MET A 1 -21.06 7.71 5.13
C MET A 1 -20.57 6.36 4.62
N PHE A 2 -19.26 6.17 4.40
CA PHE A 2 -18.68 5.01 3.72
C PHE A 2 -18.38 3.79 4.62
N GLY A 3 -18.75 3.85 5.90
CA GLY A 3 -18.40 2.85 6.90
C GLY A 3 -16.94 2.98 7.38
N PRO A 4 -16.60 2.43 8.56
CA PRO A 4 -15.34 2.73 9.24
C PRO A 4 -14.09 2.27 8.47
N VAL A 5 -14.18 1.16 7.74
CA VAL A 5 -13.04 0.60 6.99
C VAL A 5 -12.67 1.49 5.81
N LEU A 6 -13.62 1.77 4.92
CA LEU A 6 -13.39 2.58 3.73
C LEU A 6 -13.03 4.03 4.10
N GLU A 7 -13.65 4.58 5.14
CA GLU A 7 -13.28 5.90 5.68
C GLU A 7 -11.82 5.94 6.15
N SER A 8 -11.33 4.87 6.80
CA SER A 8 -9.94 4.81 7.27
C SER A 8 -8.95 4.83 6.11
N TYR A 9 -9.24 4.12 5.02
CA TYR A 9 -8.41 4.11 3.81
C TYR A 9 -8.40 5.49 3.15
N LEU A 10 -9.59 6.08 2.99
CA LEU A 10 -9.71 7.40 2.38
C LEU A 10 -8.86 8.44 3.11
N LYS A 11 -8.91 8.48 4.44
CA LYS A 11 -8.10 9.41 5.25
C LYS A 11 -6.60 9.25 5.01
N ARG A 12 -6.08 8.01 4.94
CA ARG A 12 -4.65 7.76 4.69
C ARG A 12 -4.24 8.19 3.29
N ILE A 13 -5.07 7.88 2.29
CA ILE A 13 -4.81 8.21 0.88
C ILE A 13 -4.82 9.73 0.68
N THR A 14 -5.86 10.42 1.14
CA THR A 14 -6.01 11.87 0.92
C THR A 14 -5.06 12.70 1.76
N ALA A 15 -4.73 12.27 2.98
CA ALA A 15 -3.70 12.92 3.78
C ALA A 15 -2.28 12.62 3.26
N GLY A 16 -2.10 11.55 2.48
CA GLY A 16 -0.79 11.10 2.04
C GLY A 16 0.04 10.44 3.15
N ALA A 17 -0.61 9.91 4.19
CA ALA A 17 0.01 9.26 5.34
C ALA A 17 0.08 7.74 5.10
N TYR A 18 1.14 7.32 4.39
CA TYR A 18 1.30 5.94 3.89
C TYR A 18 2.00 5.00 4.86
N ALA A 19 2.55 5.55 5.94
CA ALA A 19 3.10 4.79 7.04
C ALA A 19 2.48 5.29 8.35
N PRO A 20 2.20 4.40 9.31
CA PRO A 20 1.88 4.83 10.66
C PRO A 20 3.07 5.58 11.29
N PRO A 21 2.85 6.30 12.41
CA PRO A 21 3.93 6.76 13.27
C PRO A 21 4.92 5.63 13.57
N LEU A 22 6.21 5.97 13.76
CA LEU A 22 7.32 5.00 13.88
C LEU A 22 7.12 3.92 14.97
N HIS A 23 6.23 4.17 15.93
CA HIS A 23 5.94 3.27 17.06
C HIS A 23 4.61 2.52 16.96
N ARG A 24 3.95 2.56 15.80
CA ARG A 24 2.68 1.84 15.56
C ARG A 24 2.80 0.86 14.42
N THR A 25 2.14 -0.28 14.56
CA THR A 25 1.99 -1.25 13.49
C THR A 25 1.02 -0.73 12.43
N PRO A 26 1.26 -1.02 11.13
CA PRO A 26 0.30 -0.70 10.09
C PRO A 26 -1.01 -1.45 10.32
N VAL A 27 -2.14 -0.80 10.00
CA VAL A 27 -3.46 -1.42 10.13
C VAL A 27 -3.60 -2.60 9.16
N PHE A 28 -2.90 -2.58 8.03
CA PHE A 28 -2.98 -3.62 7.02
C PHE A 28 -1.62 -4.07 6.48
N ALA A 29 -0.79 -4.64 7.37
CA ALA A 29 0.52 -5.21 7.00
C ALA A 29 0.41 -6.50 6.16
N ALA A 30 -0.74 -7.20 6.21
CA ALA A 30 -0.93 -8.49 5.54
C ALA A 30 -1.19 -8.41 4.02
N ALA A 31 -1.40 -7.21 3.46
CA ALA A 31 -1.76 -7.04 2.04
C ALA A 31 -0.82 -7.78 1.07
N LEU A 32 0.48 -7.81 1.35
CA LEU A 32 1.45 -8.53 0.50
C LEU A 32 1.21 -10.04 0.48
N ALA A 33 0.88 -10.65 1.63
CA ALA A 33 0.61 -12.08 1.71
C ALA A 33 -0.71 -12.43 1.00
N ASP A 34 -1.76 -11.64 1.23
CA ASP A 34 -3.07 -11.84 0.62
C ASP A 34 -3.02 -11.68 -0.91
N MET A 35 -2.32 -10.65 -1.41
CA MET A 35 -2.14 -10.44 -2.84
C MET A 35 -1.34 -11.57 -3.49
N LYS A 36 -0.26 -12.05 -2.86
CA LYS A 36 0.50 -13.21 -3.35
C LYS A 36 -0.36 -14.47 -3.40
N HIS A 37 -1.21 -14.67 -2.39
CA HIS A 37 -2.13 -15.80 -2.37
C HIS A 37 -3.15 -15.71 -3.51
N ALA A 38 -3.76 -14.54 -3.71
CA ALA A 38 -4.70 -14.30 -4.81
C ALA A 38 -4.04 -14.51 -6.19
N SER A 39 -2.83 -14.00 -6.40
CA SER A 39 -2.07 -14.22 -7.64
C SER A 39 -1.76 -15.70 -7.87
N SER A 40 -1.44 -16.46 -6.82
CA SER A 40 -1.18 -17.91 -6.92
C SER A 40 -2.43 -18.69 -7.37
N ILE A 41 -3.61 -18.35 -6.84
CA ILE A 41 -4.88 -18.96 -7.26
C ILE A 41 -5.19 -18.60 -8.73
N ALA A 42 -4.98 -17.35 -9.13
CA ALA A 42 -5.20 -16.93 -10.51
C ALA A 42 -4.30 -17.70 -11.49
N ALA A 43 -3.01 -17.81 -11.17
CA ALA A 43 -2.04 -18.54 -11.97
C ALA A 43 -2.40 -20.03 -12.10
N SER A 44 -2.90 -20.68 -11.03
CA SER A 44 -3.30 -22.09 -11.09
C SER A 44 -4.52 -22.36 -11.97
N HIS A 45 -5.27 -21.31 -12.34
CA HIS A 45 -6.41 -21.36 -13.26
C HIS A 45 -6.13 -20.70 -14.61
N GLY A 46 -4.85 -20.43 -14.94
CA GLY A 46 -4.45 -19.83 -16.21
C GLY A 46 -5.00 -18.42 -16.43
N THR A 47 -5.23 -17.67 -15.34
CA THR A 47 -5.73 -16.29 -15.39
C THR A 47 -4.82 -15.33 -14.64
N HIS A 48 -5.05 -14.03 -14.84
CA HIS A 48 -4.28 -12.94 -14.26
C HIS A 48 -5.20 -11.96 -13.52
N LEU A 49 -4.67 -11.42 -12.42
CA LEU A 49 -5.31 -10.35 -11.67
C LEU A 49 -4.47 -9.08 -11.84
N LEU A 50 -4.57 -8.44 -13.00
CA LEU A 50 -3.70 -7.31 -13.38
C LEU A 50 -3.66 -6.18 -12.34
N THR A 51 -4.79 -5.90 -11.70
CA THR A 51 -4.88 -4.88 -10.64
C THR A 51 -4.14 -5.31 -9.36
N VAL A 52 -4.18 -6.59 -9.01
CA VAL A 52 -3.44 -7.17 -7.89
C VAL A 52 -1.95 -7.20 -8.20
N GLU A 53 -1.56 -7.60 -9.40
CA GLU A 53 -0.16 -7.62 -9.86
C GLU A 53 0.46 -6.22 -9.79
N LEU A 54 -0.25 -5.19 -10.27
CA LEU A 54 0.19 -3.80 -10.18
C LEU A 54 0.32 -3.34 -8.72
N ALA A 55 -0.68 -3.63 -7.87
CA ALA A 55 -0.65 -3.25 -6.46
C ALA A 55 0.48 -3.97 -5.70
N LEU A 56 0.68 -5.27 -5.96
CA LEU A 56 1.75 -6.09 -5.39
C LEU A 56 3.13 -5.56 -5.80
N GLY A 57 3.31 -5.21 -7.08
CA GLY A 57 4.54 -4.57 -7.57
C GLY A 57 4.83 -3.28 -6.81
N ARG A 58 3.84 -2.38 -6.71
CA ARG A 58 3.99 -1.12 -5.99
C ARG A 58 4.28 -1.29 -4.50
N LEU A 59 3.66 -2.26 -3.83
CA LEU A 59 3.93 -2.55 -2.42
C LEU A 59 5.32 -3.13 -2.20
N ASN A 60 5.82 -3.98 -3.10
CA ASN A 60 7.19 -4.47 -3.03
C ASN A 60 8.19 -3.32 -3.17
N SER A 61 8.02 -2.43 -4.16
CA SER A 61 8.88 -1.24 -4.32
C SER A 61 8.78 -0.29 -3.12
N ALA A 62 7.58 -0.12 -2.55
CA ALA A 62 7.40 0.69 -1.35
C ALA A 62 8.21 0.12 -0.18
N ARG A 63 8.16 -1.20 0.00
CA ARG A 63 8.88 -1.92 1.05
C ARG A 63 10.40 -1.85 0.87
N GLU A 64 10.88 -1.95 -0.35
CA GLU A 64 12.30 -1.73 -0.68
C GLU A 64 12.75 -0.31 -0.32
N PHE A 65 11.88 0.69 -0.56
CA PHE A 65 12.17 2.09 -0.27
C PHE A 65 12.11 2.44 1.22
N ALA A 66 11.12 1.94 1.96
CA ALA A 66 10.75 2.43 3.29
C ALA A 66 10.63 1.37 4.40
N GLY A 67 10.94 0.11 4.09
CA GLY A 67 10.95 -1.01 5.03
C GLY A 67 9.58 -1.68 5.22
N GLU A 68 9.54 -2.62 6.18
CA GLU A 68 8.39 -3.51 6.42
C GLU A 68 7.19 -2.81 7.11
N TYR A 69 7.40 -1.65 7.74
CA TYR A 69 6.36 -0.93 8.50
C TYR A 69 5.60 0.07 7.64
N LEU A 70 4.90 -0.44 6.63
CA LEU A 70 4.08 0.34 5.69
C LEU A 70 2.62 -0.12 5.70
N ASP A 71 1.71 0.84 5.52
CA ASP A 71 0.31 0.52 5.25
C ASP A 71 0.12 0.15 3.78
N SER A 72 -0.92 -0.61 3.46
CA SER A 72 -1.29 -0.90 2.07
C SER A 72 -1.49 0.36 1.20
N ALA A 73 -1.82 1.51 1.80
CA ALA A 73 -1.86 2.80 1.11
C ALA A 73 -0.50 3.25 0.53
N ALA A 74 0.62 2.61 0.89
CA ALA A 74 1.94 2.89 0.33
C ALA A 74 2.07 2.65 -1.17
N VAL A 75 1.10 1.96 -1.80
CA VAL A 75 0.98 1.96 -3.27
C VAL A 75 0.94 3.36 -3.87
N TYR A 76 0.38 4.35 -3.16
CA TYR A 76 0.36 5.75 -3.59
C TYR A 76 1.71 6.43 -3.44
N GLY A 77 2.52 6.05 -2.45
CA GLY A 77 3.90 6.51 -2.31
C GLY A 77 4.74 6.09 -3.51
N THR A 78 4.63 4.83 -3.94
CA THR A 78 5.29 4.35 -5.16
C THR A 78 4.76 5.05 -6.41
N ALA A 79 3.44 5.21 -6.53
CA ALA A 79 2.84 5.92 -7.67
C ALA A 79 3.31 7.38 -7.79
N ARG A 80 3.62 8.05 -6.67
CA ARG A 80 4.24 9.39 -6.67
C ARG A 80 5.66 9.35 -7.24
N VAL A 81 6.47 8.37 -6.85
CA VAL A 81 7.83 8.20 -7.37
C VAL A 81 7.83 7.92 -8.87
N GLU A 82 6.88 7.12 -9.37
CA GLU A 82 6.71 6.83 -10.81
C GLU A 82 6.54 8.09 -11.66
N VAL A 83 6.05 9.20 -11.08
CA VAL A 83 5.85 10.49 -11.77
C VAL A 83 6.84 11.58 -11.32
N GLY A 84 7.94 11.20 -10.66
CA GLY A 84 9.02 12.11 -10.26
C GLY A 84 8.74 12.91 -8.98
N LEU A 85 7.73 12.55 -8.19
CA LEU A 85 7.45 13.17 -6.89
C LEU A 85 8.14 12.41 -5.76
N ALA A 86 8.30 13.06 -4.60
CA ALA A 86 8.78 12.40 -3.39
C ALA A 86 7.78 11.30 -2.93
N PHE A 87 8.32 10.16 -2.49
CA PHE A 87 7.54 9.03 -1.97
C PHE A 87 6.62 9.46 -0.82
N TRP A 88 7.17 10.22 0.14
CA TRP A 88 6.42 10.78 1.25
C TRP A 88 5.66 12.02 0.81
N SER A 89 4.43 12.17 1.31
CA SER A 89 3.79 13.48 1.36
C SER A 89 4.32 14.26 2.57
N GLU A 90 4.07 15.57 2.59
CA GLU A 90 4.40 16.44 3.72
C GLU A 90 3.78 15.94 5.05
N ASN A 91 2.66 15.22 5.00
CA ASN A 91 1.96 14.73 6.19
C ASN A 91 2.38 13.32 6.64
N SER A 92 3.21 12.62 5.87
CA SER A 92 3.58 11.24 6.21
C SER A 92 4.66 11.18 7.28
N ARG A 93 4.51 10.29 8.27
CA ARG A 93 5.45 10.12 9.40
C ARG A 93 5.69 11.39 10.24
N GLN A 94 4.78 12.35 10.19
CA GLN A 94 4.80 13.48 11.10
C GLN A 94 4.18 13.07 12.43
N GLY A 95 5.02 12.84 13.44
CA GLY A 95 4.63 12.66 14.85
C GLY A 95 3.83 11.39 15.14
#